data_AF-A0A358J0J4-F1
#
_entry.id   AF-A0A358J0J4-F1
#
_cell.length_a   1.000
_cell.length_b   1.000
_cell.length_c   1.000
_cell.angle_alpha   90.00
_cell.angle_beta   90.00
_cell.angle_gamma   90.00
#
_symmetry.space_group_name_H-M   'P 1'
#
loop_
_entity.id
_entity.type
_entity.pdbx_description
1 polymer ?
#
loop_
_entity_poly.entity_id
_entity_poly.type
_entity_poly.pdbx_seq_one_letter_code
_entity_poly.pdbx_strand_id
1 'polypeptide(L)'
;QSARSQAEGNRYSVALELQADCYAGVWASNAAAVSNGQVALEPGDLEEGMKTAQAIGDDALQRRGGGRVSPESFTHGSSAQRVEWLQRGYQTGDPAACDTFSQL
;
A
#
# COMPACT_ATOMS: atom_id res chain seq x y z
N GLN A 1 19.51 -2.95 -4.72
CA GLN A 1 19.10 -3.85 -5.81
C GLN A 1 19.20 -3.06 -7.12
N SER A 2 19.82 -3.59 -8.18
CA SER A 2 19.86 -2.93 -9.50
C SER A 2 19.03 -3.75 -10.48
N ALA A 3 18.01 -3.13 -11.07
CA ALA A 3 17.13 -3.79 -12.03
C ALA A 3 17.85 -3.99 -13.38
N ARG A 4 17.65 -5.16 -14.00
CA ARG A 4 18.23 -5.51 -15.31
C ARG A 4 17.28 -5.17 -16.47
N SER A 5 16.02 -4.85 -16.17
CA SER A 5 15.01 -4.41 -17.14
C SER A 5 14.01 -3.45 -16.48
N GLN A 6 13.25 -2.71 -17.31
CA GLN A 6 12.16 -1.85 -16.82
C GLN A 6 11.09 -2.65 -16.08
N ALA A 7 10.70 -3.81 -16.61
CA ALA A 7 9.70 -4.68 -15.98
C ALA A 7 10.16 -5.17 -14.59
N GLU A 8 11.45 -5.48 -14.43
CA GLU A 8 12.01 -5.83 -13.13
C GLU A 8 12.05 -4.61 -12.18
N GLY A 9 12.42 -3.43 -12.70
CA GLY A 9 12.37 -2.17 -11.94
C GLY A 9 10.96 -1.85 -11.43
N ASN A 10 9.96 -2.07 -12.28
CA ASN A 10 8.55 -1.92 -11.95
C ASN A 10 8.14 -2.86 -10.80
N ARG A 11 8.58 -4.12 -10.80
CA ARG A 11 8.29 -5.05 -9.69
C ARG A 11 8.89 -4.56 -8.37
N TYR A 12 10.13 -4.08 -8.36
CA TYR A 12 10.72 -3.49 -7.15
C TYR A 12 9.96 -2.23 -6.69
N SER A 13 9.51 -1.39 -7.63
CA SER A 13 8.67 -0.23 -7.35
C SER A 13 7.36 -0.63 -6.68
N VAL A 14 6.67 -1.64 -7.22
CA VAL A 14 5.44 -2.18 -6.64
C VAL A 14 5.68 -2.69 -5.23
N ALA A 15 6.72 -3.51 -5.00
CA ALA A 15 7.01 -4.00 -3.66
C ALA A 15 7.29 -2.87 -2.66
N LEU A 16 8.01 -1.82 -3.08
CA LEU A 16 8.30 -0.65 -2.25
C LEU A 16 7.01 0.10 -1.86
N GLU A 17 6.13 0.34 -2.82
CA GLU A 17 4.85 1.05 -2.59
C GLU A 17 3.92 0.25 -1.68
N LEU A 18 3.83 -1.06 -1.86
CA LEU A 18 3.05 -1.94 -0.97
C LEU A 18 3.63 -1.99 0.45
N GLN A 19 4.95 -1.88 0.60
CA GLN A 19 5.58 -1.80 1.91
C GLN A 19 5.23 -0.48 2.59
N ALA A 20 5.20 0.61 1.84
CA ALA A 20 4.79 1.92 2.35
C ALA A 20 3.33 1.90 2.85
N ASP A 21 2.42 1.27 2.12
CA ASP A 21 1.03 1.08 2.59
C ASP A 21 0.99 0.30 3.92
N CYS A 22 1.74 -0.79 4.01
CA CYS A 22 1.81 -1.57 5.24
C CYS A 22 2.33 -0.75 6.42
N TYR A 23 3.40 0.03 6.23
CA TYR A 23 3.90 0.91 7.27
C TYR A 23 2.92 2.02 7.65
N ALA A 24 2.15 2.56 6.71
CA ALA A 24 1.06 3.49 7.02
C ALA A 24 0.00 2.83 7.91
N GLY A 25 -0.34 1.57 7.65
CA GLY A 25 -1.22 0.78 8.50
C GLY A 25 -0.66 0.57 9.91
N VAL A 26 0.61 0.17 10.01
CA VAL A 26 1.31 -0.01 11.30
C VAL A 26 1.31 1.29 12.11
N TRP A 27 1.60 2.42 11.45
CA TRP A 27 1.51 3.72 12.09
C TRP A 27 0.09 3.98 12.62
N ALA A 28 -0.93 3.77 11.80
CA ALA A 28 -2.33 4.00 12.19
C ALA A 28 -2.75 3.13 13.37
N SER A 29 -2.31 1.86 13.42
CA SER A 29 -2.58 0.96 14.56
C SER A 29 -1.98 1.45 15.88
N ASN A 30 -0.85 2.15 15.82
CA ASN A 30 -0.07 2.54 17.00
C ASN A 30 -0.22 4.03 17.37
N ALA A 31 -0.81 4.85 16.48
CA ALA A 31 -0.81 6.30 16.59
C ALA A 31 -1.37 6.81 17.93
N ALA A 32 -2.49 6.25 18.38
CA ALA A 32 -3.10 6.62 19.65
C ALA A 32 -2.21 6.26 20.85
N ALA A 33 -1.62 5.06 20.86
CA ALA A 33 -0.77 4.62 21.96
C ALA A 33 0.52 5.45 22.05
N VAL A 34 1.22 5.63 20.93
CA VAL A 34 2.50 6.36 20.87
C VAL A 34 2.32 7.84 21.19
N SER A 35 1.17 8.42 20.84
CA SER A 35 0.86 9.83 21.10
C SER A 35 0.21 10.08 22.47
N ASN A 36 0.06 9.08 23.34
CA ASN A 36 -0.71 9.18 24.59
C ASN A 36 -2.14 9.72 24.37
N GLY A 37 -2.79 9.29 23.29
CA GLY A 37 -4.14 9.68 22.90
C GLY A 37 -4.28 11.05 22.22
N GLN A 38 -3.17 11.75 21.94
CA GLN A 38 -3.23 13.04 21.22
C GLN A 38 -3.59 12.87 19.73
N VAL A 39 -3.26 11.72 19.13
CA VAL A 39 -3.70 11.33 17.79
C VAL A 39 -4.81 10.29 17.96
N ALA A 40 -6.03 10.67 17.59
CA ALA A 40 -7.18 9.77 17.55
C ALA A 40 -7.56 9.55 16.09
N LEU A 41 -7.48 8.29 15.63
CA LEU A 41 -8.03 7.88 14.35
C LEU A 41 -9.39 7.25 14.61
N GLU A 42 -10.41 7.78 13.96
CA GLU A 42 -11.74 7.21 13.98
C GLU A 42 -11.84 6.07 12.94
N PRO A 43 -12.79 5.12 13.10
CA PRO A 43 -13.02 4.10 12.08
C PRO A 43 -13.22 4.68 10.66
N GLY A 44 -13.83 5.86 10.57
CA GLY A 44 -14.01 6.58 9.31
C GLY A 44 -12.70 7.02 8.64
N ASP A 45 -11.68 7.42 9.42
CA ASP A 45 -10.38 7.81 8.90
C ASP A 45 -9.66 6.63 8.24
N LEU A 46 -9.77 5.45 8.86
CA LEU A 46 -9.20 4.23 8.30
C LEU A 46 -9.91 3.83 7.00
N GLU A 47 -11.25 3.88 6.97
CA GLU A 47 -12.02 3.62 5.75
C GLU A 47 -11.67 4.58 4.62
N GLU A 48 -11.44 5.86 4.93
CA GLU A 48 -11.00 6.86 3.95
C GLU A 48 -9.58 6.58 3.43
N GLY A 49 -8.66 6.15 4.31
CA GLY A 49 -7.34 5.66 3.94
C GLY A 49 -7.41 4.47 2.98
N MET A 50 -8.26 3.48 3.27
CA MET A 50 -8.47 2.31 2.39
C MET A 50 -9.06 2.70 1.04
N LYS A 51 -10.05 3.60 1.01
CA LYS A 51 -10.61 4.14 -0.24
C LYS A 51 -9.56 4.86 -1.07
N THR A 52 -8.68 5.62 -0.41
CA THR A 52 -7.57 6.30 -1.06
C THR A 52 -6.62 5.29 -1.68
N ALA A 53 -6.13 4.30 -0.91
CA ALA A 53 -5.25 3.23 -1.38
C ALA A 53 -5.85 2.47 -2.58
N GLN A 54 -7.16 2.18 -2.53
CA GLN A 54 -7.88 1.58 -3.66
C GLN A 54 -7.92 2.50 -4.88
N ALA A 55 -8.14 3.80 -4.70
CA ALA A 55 -8.28 4.74 -5.81
C ALA A 55 -6.97 5.01 -6.57
N ILE A 56 -5.82 4.85 -5.89
CA ILE A 56 -4.49 5.09 -6.46
C ILE A 56 -3.76 3.82 -6.92
N GLY A 57 -4.43 2.66 -6.90
CA GLY A 57 -3.92 1.47 -7.56
C GLY A 57 -3.83 1.65 -9.08
N ASP A 58 -2.81 1.08 -9.71
CA ASP A 58 -2.54 1.29 -11.14
C ASP A 58 -3.71 0.83 -12.02
N ASP A 59 -4.42 -0.22 -11.64
CA ASP A 59 -5.61 -0.69 -12.35
C ASP A 59 -6.79 0.29 -12.23
N ALA A 60 -6.95 0.99 -11.10
CA ALA A 60 -7.95 2.05 -10.96
C ALA A 60 -7.56 3.28 -11.78
N LEU A 61 -6.30 3.70 -11.74
CA LEU A 61 -5.80 4.84 -12.49
C LEU A 61 -5.90 4.60 -14.01
N GLN A 62 -5.49 3.43 -14.49
CA GLN A 62 -5.59 3.08 -15.91
C GLN A 62 -7.05 3.04 -16.40
N ARG A 63 -7.97 2.46 -15.61
CA ARG A 63 -9.41 2.48 -15.94
C ARG A 63 -9.98 3.90 -15.99
N ARG A 64 -9.62 4.78 -15.02
CA ARG A 64 -10.06 6.18 -15.00
C ARG A 64 -9.51 6.98 -16.19
N GLY A 65 -8.32 6.63 -16.67
CA GLY A 65 -7.74 7.20 -17.89
C GLY A 65 -8.37 6.71 -19.20
N GLY A 66 -9.35 5.80 -19.15
CA GLY A 66 -10.00 5.23 -20.33
C GLY A 66 -9.16 4.16 -21.05
N GLY A 67 -8.06 3.72 -20.44
CA GLY A 67 -7.17 2.70 -20.98
C GLY A 67 -7.58 1.28 -20.58
N ARG A 68 -6.98 0.28 -21.26
CA ARG A 68 -7.04 -1.11 -20.84
C ARG A 68 -6.05 -1.33 -19.70
N VAL A 69 -6.44 -2.13 -18.70
CA VAL A 69 -5.54 -2.51 -17.59
C VAL A 69 -4.42 -3.42 -18.10
N SER A 70 -3.18 -3.05 -17.83
CA SER A 70 -1.97 -3.81 -18.15
C SER A 70 -1.11 -4.03 -16.89
N PRO A 71 -1.14 -5.22 -16.27
CA PRO A 71 -0.39 -5.51 -15.05
C PRO A 71 1.14 -5.36 -15.20
N GLU A 72 1.68 -5.60 -16.39
CA GLU A 72 3.12 -5.52 -16.64
C GLU A 72 3.68 -4.08 -16.56
N SER A 73 2.81 -3.08 -16.68
CA SER A 73 3.19 -1.67 -16.58
C SER A 73 2.91 -1.05 -15.21
N PHE A 74 2.55 -1.85 -14.20
CA PHE A 74 2.31 -1.36 -12.85
C PHE A 74 3.61 -0.87 -12.20
N THR A 75 3.53 0.22 -11.45
CA THR A 75 4.63 0.80 -10.68
C THR A 75 4.26 1.03 -9.21
N HIS A 76 2.97 1.07 -8.89
CA HIS A 76 2.43 1.26 -7.55
C HIS A 76 1.67 0.04 -7.02
N GLY A 77 1.31 -0.88 -7.91
CA GLY A 77 0.57 -2.10 -7.57
C GLY A 77 -0.92 -1.96 -7.84
N SER A 78 -1.63 -3.08 -7.76
CA SER A 78 -3.09 -3.08 -7.95
C SER A 78 -3.81 -2.49 -6.74
N SER A 79 -4.99 -1.94 -6.97
CA SER A 79 -5.89 -1.40 -5.95
C SER A 79 -6.14 -2.40 -4.82
N ALA A 80 -6.28 -3.70 -5.15
CA ALA A 80 -6.49 -4.75 -4.18
C ALA A 80 -5.26 -4.99 -3.29
N GLN A 81 -4.06 -5.04 -3.89
CA GLN A 81 -2.82 -5.20 -3.13
C GLN A 81 -2.58 -4.03 -2.17
N ARG A 82 -2.83 -2.80 -2.64
CA ARG A 82 -2.67 -1.58 -1.84
C ARG A 82 -3.53 -1.64 -0.57
N VAL A 83 -4.82 -1.97 -0.72
CA VAL A 83 -5.76 -2.14 0.40
C VAL A 83 -5.33 -3.29 1.31
N GLU A 84 -4.94 -4.44 0.75
CA GLU A 84 -4.50 -5.60 1.52
C GLU A 84 -3.32 -5.26 2.44
N TRP A 85 -2.30 -4.58 1.92
CA TRP A 85 -1.10 -4.26 2.67
C TRP A 85 -1.34 -3.17 3.73
N LEU A 86 -2.11 -2.13 3.40
CA LEU A 86 -2.55 -1.14 4.39
C LEU A 86 -3.32 -1.81 5.53
N GLN A 87 -4.25 -2.72 5.19
CA GLN A 87 -5.07 -3.43 6.14
C GLN A 87 -4.25 -4.39 7.02
N ARG A 88 -3.27 -5.09 6.43
CA ARG A 88 -2.34 -5.96 7.15
C ARG A 88 -1.57 -5.17 8.20
N GLY A 89 -0.93 -4.08 7.82
CA GLY A 89 -0.17 -3.24 8.75
C GLY A 89 -1.04 -2.71 9.90
N TYR A 90 -2.26 -2.29 9.59
CA TYR A 90 -3.20 -1.83 10.61
C TYR A 90 -3.65 -2.94 11.58
N GLN A 91 -3.87 -4.16 11.08
CA GLN A 91 -4.30 -5.27 11.92
C GLN A 91 -3.18 -5.82 12.81
N THR A 92 -1.94 -5.84 12.31
CA THR A 92 -0.81 -6.38 13.07
C THR A 92 -0.19 -5.35 14.00
N GLY A 93 -0.13 -4.09 13.59
CA GLY A 93 0.64 -3.06 14.29
C GLY A 93 2.14 -3.34 14.32
N ASP A 94 2.63 -4.32 13.55
CA ASP A 94 4.01 -4.82 13.58
C ASP A 94 4.69 -4.57 12.22
N PRO A 95 5.77 -3.76 12.17
CA PRO A 95 6.51 -3.50 10.93
C PRO A 95 7.19 -4.76 10.37
N ALA A 96 7.46 -5.80 11.18
CA ALA A 96 8.01 -7.05 10.69
C ALA A 96 7.03 -7.82 9.79
N ALA A 97 5.73 -7.50 9.85
CA ALA A 97 4.72 -8.05 8.94
C ALA A 97 4.77 -7.42 7.53
N CYS A 98 5.59 -6.38 7.30
CA CYS A 98 5.63 -5.59 6.06
C CYS A 98 6.71 -6.03 5.05
N ASP A 99 7.06 -7.32 5.03
CA ASP A 99 8.02 -7.87 4.06
C ASP A 99 7.36 -8.16 2.70
N THR A 100 7.18 -7.12 1.90
CA THR A 100 6.63 -7.21 0.54
C THR A 100 7.64 -7.75 -0.46
N PHE A 101 8.93 -7.62 -0.19
CA PHE A 101 10.00 -8.06 -1.08
C PHE A 101 10.14 -9.59 -1.07
N SER A 102 9.70 -10.27 -0.01
CA SER A 102 9.58 -11.74 0.02
C SER A 102 8.61 -12.31 -1.04
N GLN A 103 7.73 -11.47 -1.61
CA GLN A 103 6.75 -11.87 -2.63
C GLN A 103 7.23 -11.62 -4.08
N LEU A 104 8.45 -11.10 -4.27
CA LEU A 104 9.07 -10.86 -5.59
C LEU A 104 9.76 -12.10 -6.15
#